data_AF-A0A1F8F9V3-F1
#
_entry.id   AF-A0A1F8F9V3-F1
#
_cell.length_a   1.000
_cell.length_b   1.000
_cell.length_c   1.000
_cell.angle_alpha   90.00
_cell.angle_beta   90.00
_cell.angle_gamma   90.00
#
_symmetry.space_group_name_H-M   'P 1'
#
loop_
_entity.id
_entity.type
_entity.pdbx_description
1 polymer ?
#
loop_
_entity_poly.entity_id
_entity_poly.type
_entity_poly.pdbx_seq_one_letter_code
_entity_poly.pdbx_strand_id
1 'polypeptide(L)'
;MRFQLPQFIETETKLVGPLTLKQFLWVAGGVSILFLMFMTLQVSFLFFLIGIPVAALFLALAFLKIEGIPLINYIAYLLSYLLNPKRYVFRKEDNNKFT
;
A
#
# COMPACT_ATOMS: atom_id res chain seq x y z
N MET A 1 -24.02 1.71 -32.51
CA MET A 1 -23.61 0.80 -31.42
C MET A 1 -22.65 1.56 -30.51
N ARG A 2 -22.96 1.72 -29.22
CA ARG A 2 -22.03 2.30 -28.25
C ARG A 2 -21.23 1.14 -27.65
N PHE A 3 -19.94 1.04 -27.94
CA PHE A 3 -19.08 0.04 -27.30
C PHE A 3 -18.92 0.43 -25.83
N GLN A 4 -19.38 -0.42 -24.92
CA GLN A 4 -19.01 -0.31 -23.51
C GLN A 4 -17.54 -0.72 -23.42
N LEU A 5 -16.67 0.23 -23.04
CA LEU A 5 -15.27 -0.08 -22.79
C LEU A 5 -15.21 -1.09 -21.62
N PRO A 6 -14.59 -2.26 -21.81
CA PRO A 6 -14.44 -3.23 -20.74
C PRO A 6 -13.63 -2.61 -19.60
N GLN A 7 -14.25 -2.52 -18.43
CA GLN A 7 -13.69 -1.87 -17.22
C GLN A 7 -12.61 -2.74 -16.52
N PHE A 8 -12.23 -3.87 -17.13
CA PHE A 8 -11.40 -4.89 -16.50
C PHE A 8 -9.89 -4.70 -16.70
N ILE A 9 -9.44 -3.62 -17.36
CA ILE A 9 -8.01 -3.37 -17.59
C ILE A 9 -7.29 -2.96 -16.29
N GLU A 10 -8.00 -2.36 -15.34
CA GLU A 10 -7.39 -1.76 -14.14
C GLU A 10 -7.19 -2.73 -12.97
N THR A 11 -7.68 -3.97 -13.07
CA THR A 11 -7.45 -4.98 -12.02
C THR A 11 -6.06 -5.58 -12.18
N GLU A 12 -5.21 -5.44 -11.15
CA GLU A 12 -3.89 -6.08 -11.13
C GLU A 12 -4.00 -7.59 -11.41
N THR A 13 -3.11 -8.09 -12.28
CA THR A 13 -3.07 -9.51 -12.61
C THR A 13 -2.68 -10.33 -11.37
N LYS A 14 -3.52 -11.30 -11.05
CA LYS A 14 -3.22 -12.30 -10.01
C LYS A 14 -2.24 -13.30 -10.60
N LEU A 15 -0.98 -13.21 -10.16
CA LEU A 15 0.11 -14.02 -10.72
C LEU A 15 0.31 -15.33 -9.94
N VAL A 16 0.09 -15.31 -8.62
CA VAL A 16 0.33 -16.46 -7.75
C VAL A 16 -0.97 -16.83 -7.05
N GLY A 17 -1.73 -17.73 -7.68
CA GLY A 17 -3.04 -18.16 -7.20
C GLY A 17 -4.00 -16.97 -7.03
N PRO A 18 -4.52 -16.68 -5.82
CA PRO A 18 -5.39 -15.54 -5.59
C PRO A 18 -4.65 -14.20 -5.41
N LEU A 19 -3.31 -14.20 -5.31
CA LEU A 19 -2.51 -13.03 -4.95
C LEU A 19 -1.95 -12.30 -6.18
N THR A 20 -1.93 -10.96 -6.10
CA THR A 20 -1.15 -10.15 -7.05
C THR A 20 0.34 -10.26 -6.74
N LEU A 21 1.21 -9.95 -7.71
CA LEU A 21 2.66 -10.02 -7.51
C LEU A 21 3.12 -9.19 -6.28
N LYS A 22 2.54 -7.98 -6.10
CA LYS A 22 2.84 -7.11 -4.97
C LYS A 22 2.44 -7.74 -3.64
N GLN A 23 1.25 -8.33 -3.57
CA GLN A 23 0.76 -9.01 -2.37
C GLN A 23 1.62 -10.22 -2.02
N PHE A 24 1.99 -11.00 -3.03
CA PHE A 24 2.90 -12.13 -2.86
C PHE A 24 4.26 -11.70 -2.30
N LEU A 25 4.86 -10.62 -2.83
CA LEU A 25 6.14 -10.11 -2.32
C LEU A 25 6.05 -9.65 -0.86
N TRP A 26 4.96 -8.99 -0.47
CA TRP A 26 4.77 -8.60 0.93
C TRP A 26 4.63 -9.81 1.86
N VAL A 27 3.82 -10.81 1.48
CA VAL A 27 3.67 -12.03 2.28
C VAL A 27 4.98 -12.81 2.34
N ALA A 28 5.66 -13.00 1.20
CA ALA A 28 6.94 -13.69 1.15
C ALA A 28 7.99 -12.99 2.01
N GLY A 29 8.10 -11.66 1.93
CA GLY A 29 9.00 -10.87 2.77
C GLY A 29 8.68 -11.00 4.26
N GLY A 30 7.40 -10.93 4.64
CA GLY A 30 6.96 -11.13 6.02
C GLY A 30 7.31 -12.52 6.55
N VAL A 31 7.06 -13.56 5.76
CA VAL A 31 7.44 -14.95 6.11
C VAL A 31 8.94 -15.09 6.26
N SER A 32 9.74 -14.53 5.34
CA SER A 32 11.20 -14.57 5.42
C SER A 32 11.73 -13.89 6.69
N ILE A 33 11.17 -12.73 7.06
CA ILE A 33 11.57 -12.00 8.27
C ILE A 33 11.19 -12.78 9.53
N LEU A 34 9.97 -13.34 9.58
CA LEU A 34 9.52 -14.16 10.70
C LEU A 34 10.34 -15.44 10.82
N PHE A 35 10.75 -16.04 9.70
CA PHE A 35 11.62 -17.21 9.69
C PHE A 35 13.01 -16.89 10.25
N LEU A 36 13.60 -15.75 9.87
CA LEU A 36 14.87 -15.27 10.43
C LEU A 36 14.76 -14.98 11.94
N MET A 37 13.65 -14.39 12.37
CA MET A 37 13.36 -14.19 13.80
C MET A 37 13.23 -15.53 14.54
N PHE A 38 12.58 -16.51 13.92
CA PHE A 38 12.44 -17.84 14.50
C PHE A 38 13.80 -18.54 14.64
N MET A 39 14.68 -18.44 13.65
CA MET A 39 16.02 -19.02 13.73
C MET A 39 16.89 -18.35 14.82
N THR A 40 16.72 -17.05 15.06
CA THR A 40 17.57 -16.30 16.00
C THR A 40 17.05 -16.30 17.44
N LEU A 41 15.74 -16.11 17.64
CA LEU A 41 15.12 -16.04 18.98
C LEU A 41 14.56 -17.39 19.47
N GLN A 42 14.45 -18.39 18.59
CA GLN A 42 13.75 -19.66 18.85
C GLN A 42 12.29 -19.43 19.33
N VAL A 43 11.59 -20.50 19.76
CA VAL A 43 10.23 -20.40 20.33
C VAL A 43 10.31 -19.82 21.74
N SER A 44 10.55 -18.51 21.83
CA SER A 44 10.62 -17.75 23.07
C SER A 44 9.43 -16.79 23.19
N PHE A 45 9.10 -16.36 24.41
CA PHE A 45 8.11 -15.31 24.64
C PHE A 45 8.38 -14.05 23.80
N LEU A 46 9.66 -13.70 23.64
CA LEU A 46 10.09 -12.54 22.88
C LEU A 46 9.79 -12.66 21.38
N PHE A 47 9.80 -13.88 20.83
CA PHE A 47 9.41 -14.15 19.45
C PHE A 47 7.93 -13.85 19.23
N PHE A 48 7.04 -14.27 20.15
CA PHE A 48 5.62 -13.97 20.02
C PHE A 48 5.34 -12.48 20.22
N LEU A 49 6.01 -11.85 21.18
CA LEU A 49 5.82 -10.43 21.49
C LEU A 49 6.14 -9.53 20.29
N ILE A 50 7.20 -9.84 19.53
CA ILE A 50 7.64 -9.03 18.38
C ILE A 50 7.09 -9.59 17.06
N GLY A 51 7.06 -10.90 16.90
CA GLY A 51 6.65 -11.59 15.69
C GLY A 51 5.17 -11.40 15.37
N ILE A 52 4.28 -11.37 16.37
CA ILE A 52 2.85 -11.13 16.12
C ILE A 52 2.60 -9.74 15.51
N PRO A 53 3.11 -8.63 16.08
CA PRO A 53 3.04 -7.31 15.46
C PRO A 53 3.64 -7.26 14.04
N VAL A 54 4.79 -7.92 13.83
CA VAL A 54 5.44 -7.96 12.51
C VAL A 54 4.56 -8.70 11.50
N ALA A 55 4.03 -9.86 11.86
CA ALA A 55 3.12 -10.63 11.01
C ALA A 55 1.86 -9.81 10.65
N ALA A 56 1.27 -9.15 11.65
CA ALA A 56 0.10 -8.30 11.46
C ALA A 56 0.40 -7.12 10.52
N LEU A 57 1.57 -6.50 10.64
CA LEU A 57 2.00 -5.38 9.79
C LEU A 57 2.18 -5.81 8.33
N PHE A 58 2.86 -6.93 8.09
CA PHE A 58 3.05 -7.45 6.73
C PHE A 58 1.73 -7.89 6.08
N LEU A 59 0.83 -8.50 6.84
CA LEU A 59 -0.51 -8.84 6.35
C LEU A 59 -1.34 -7.58 6.06
N ALA A 60 -1.27 -6.56 6.91
CA ALA A 60 -1.93 -5.29 6.67
C ALA A 60 -1.40 -4.62 5.39
N LEU A 61 -0.08 -4.61 5.17
CA LEU A 61 0.50 -4.07 3.94
C LEU A 61 0.09 -4.84 2.68
N ALA A 62 -0.13 -6.15 2.78
CA ALA A 62 -0.55 -6.98 1.65
C ALA A 62 -2.05 -6.85 1.32
N PHE A 63 -2.93 -6.79 2.33
CA PHE A 63 -4.39 -6.94 2.12
C PHE A 63 -5.22 -5.73 2.51
N LEU A 64 -4.73 -4.86 3.38
CA LEU A 64 -5.53 -3.74 3.88
C LEU A 64 -5.66 -2.68 2.78
N LYS A 65 -6.90 -2.25 2.57
CA LYS A 65 -7.25 -1.15 1.67
C LYS A 65 -8.05 -0.12 2.45
N ILE A 66 -7.66 1.14 2.34
CA ILE A 66 -8.36 2.27 2.93
C ILE A 66 -9.06 2.98 1.78
N GLU A 67 -10.39 3.04 1.81
CA GLU A 67 -11.19 3.71 0.76
C GLU A 67 -10.89 3.21 -0.66
N GLY A 68 -10.62 1.90 -0.81
CA GLY A 68 -10.27 1.28 -2.09
C GLY A 68 -8.80 1.42 -2.50
N ILE A 69 -8.01 2.22 -1.77
CA ILE A 69 -6.59 2.44 -2.02
C ILE A 69 -5.77 1.43 -1.20
N PRO A 70 -4.81 0.70 -1.81
CA PRO A 70 -3.88 -0.16 -1.07
C PRO A 70 -3.12 0.59 0.01
N LEU A 71 -2.98 -0.01 1.20
CA LEU A 71 -2.31 0.62 2.34
C LEU A 71 -0.90 1.14 2.00
N ILE A 72 -0.14 0.42 1.17
CA ILE A 72 1.19 0.86 0.74
C ILE A 72 1.17 2.22 0.01
N ASN A 73 0.16 2.44 -0.84
CA ASN A 73 0.00 3.70 -1.56
C ASN A 73 -0.49 4.79 -0.60
N TYR A 74 -1.39 4.44 0.33
CA TYR A 74 -1.86 5.37 1.34
C TYR A 74 -0.70 5.90 2.21
N ILE A 75 0.21 5.01 2.65
CA ILE A 75 1.41 5.40 3.40
C ILE A 75 2.33 6.26 2.52
N ALA A 76 2.50 5.93 1.24
CA ALA A 76 3.30 6.75 0.33
C ALA A 76 2.71 8.16 0.15
N TYR A 77 1.39 8.29 0.06
CA TYR A 77 0.71 9.59 0.01
C TYR A 77 0.84 10.37 1.32
N LEU A 78 0.69 9.70 2.46
CA LEU A 78 0.92 10.30 3.78
C LEU A 78 2.34 10.85 3.88
N LEU A 79 3.35 10.04 3.51
CA LEU A 79 4.75 10.44 3.57
C LEU A 79 5.03 11.59 2.60
N SER A 80 4.48 11.53 1.38
CA SER A 80 4.58 12.62 0.40
C SER A 80 3.96 13.91 0.93
N TYR A 81 2.81 13.83 1.59
CA TYR A 81 2.13 15.00 2.16
C TYR A 81 2.92 15.64 3.31
N LEU A 82 3.57 14.83 4.15
CA LEU A 82 4.38 15.33 5.25
C LEU A 82 5.69 15.96 4.79
N LEU A 83 6.34 15.38 3.77
CA LEU A 83 7.65 15.82 3.29
C LEU A 83 7.57 16.96 2.27
N ASN A 84 6.49 17.06 1.49
CA ASN A 84 6.38 18.09 0.47
C ASN A 84 6.03 19.46 1.06
N PRO A 85 6.73 20.54 0.66
CA PRO A 85 6.40 21.88 1.10
C PRO A 85 5.04 22.31 0.53
N LYS A 86 4.16 22.79 1.41
CA LYS A 86 2.84 23.30 1.03
C LYS A 86 2.98 24.64 0.34
N ARG A 87 3.03 24.63 -0.99
CA ARG A 87 3.02 25.85 -1.80
C ARG A 87 1.58 26.30 -2.01
N TYR A 88 1.19 27.34 -1.30
CA TYR A 88 -0.05 28.05 -1.56
C TYR A 88 0.20 29.08 -2.65
N VAL A 89 -0.25 28.80 -3.87
CA VAL A 89 -0.20 29.76 -4.98
C VAL A 89 -1.56 30.45 -5.03
N PHE A 90 -1.58 31.73 -4.68
CA PHE A 90 -2.75 32.56 -4.92
C PHE A 90 -2.85 32.83 -6.43
N ARG A 91 -3.88 32.29 -7.07
CA ARG A 91 -4.26 32.66 -8.43
C ARG A 91 -5.33 33.73 -8.35
N LYS A 92 -4.97 34.96 -8.73
CA LYS A 92 -5.96 36.00 -8.96
C LYS A 92 -6.80 35.55 -10.15
N GLU A 93 -8.13 35.56 -10.01
CA GLU A 93 -8.99 35.44 -11.18
C GLU A 93 -8.68 36.61 -12.10
N ASP A 94 -8.17 36.31 -13.29
CA ASP A 94 -8.10 37.29 -14.37
C ASP A 94 -9.55 37.63 -14.73
N ASN A 95 -10.08 38.66 -14.07
CA ASN A 95 -11.23 39.41 -14.51
C ASN A 95 -10.86 40.16 -15.79
N ASN A 96 -10.54 39.43 -16.86
CA ASN A 96 -10.66 39.95 -18.20
C ASN A 96 -12.16 40.00 -18.52
N LYS A 97 -12.80 41.00 -17.93
CA LYS A 97 -14.02 41.60 -18.43
C LYS A 97 -13.67 42.22 -19.77
N PHE A 98 -13.67 41.43 -20.83
CA PHE A 98 -13.89 41.99 -22.15
C PHE A 98 -15.40 42.00 -22.37
N THR A 99 -15.91 43.23 -22.44
CA THR A 99 -17.14 43.69 -23.09
C THR A 99 -17.80 42.72 -24.04
#